data_AF-A0A969QKN7-F1
#
_entry.id   AF-A0A969QKN7-F1
#
_cell.length_a   1.000
_cell.length_b   1.000
_cell.length_c   1.000
_cell.angle_alpha   90.00
_cell.angle_beta   90.00
_cell.angle_gamma   90.00
#
_symmetry.space_group_name_H-M   'P 1'
#
loop_
_entity.id
_entity.type
_entity.pdbx_description
1 polymer ?
#
loop_
_entity_poly.entity_id
_entity_poly.type
_entity_poly.pdbx_seq_one_letter_code
_entity_poly.pdbx_strand_id
1 'polypeptide(L)'
;MTQIVGTIEDSGGVGLTGILRVSLDSLMVDGSSTPDALLTGEPRDFAIANGVVNIDLVESQTKNLTYHIQFLTSTSSTSYYFANGGLYTGPTHYHTDSQWYTGAVHTTNSELLFPQVESRSTVLLDFHAVVPSINSVGFSALVPTGIATDILDTSLRRLAEILVTNVDYVETLRGGPRWKGDYNTATYYQQADTVAYAGSGWFYNNPNPAAGQTPSEANTAYWQLVSRKGDPGGTGGNDVVYNAIGWNGATWAPTANAVRDIIELLARANDAALDWEPDGDDSSHWQ
;
A
#
# COMPACT_ATOMS: atom_id res chain seq x y z
N MET A 1 28.42 25.80 -0.96
CA MET A 1 28.26 25.14 0.36
C MET A 1 27.22 25.90 1.15
N THR A 2 26.39 25.18 1.90
CA THR A 2 25.36 25.69 2.81
C THR A 2 25.92 25.69 4.22
N GLN A 3 25.85 26.84 4.91
CA GLN A 3 26.30 26.96 6.30
C GLN A 3 25.19 26.49 7.24
N ILE A 4 25.50 25.53 8.11
CA ILE A 4 24.60 25.06 9.16
C ILE A 4 24.98 25.74 10.46
N VAL A 5 24.05 26.52 11.00
CA VAL A 5 24.26 27.32 12.22
C VAL A 5 23.23 27.01 13.29
N GLY A 6 23.61 27.03 14.57
CA GLY A 6 22.66 26.85 15.66
C GLY A 6 23.32 26.59 17.00
N THR A 7 22.51 26.28 18.01
CA THR A 7 22.98 25.83 19.31
C THR A 7 22.36 24.49 19.69
N ILE A 8 23.14 23.65 20.36
CA ILE A 8 22.70 22.41 21.00
C ILE A 8 22.85 22.61 22.50
N GLU A 9 21.72 22.69 23.20
CA GLU A 9 21.65 22.98 24.64
C GLU A 9 20.93 21.84 25.36
N ASP A 10 21.23 21.65 26.65
CA ASP A 10 20.41 20.83 27.53
C ASP A 10 19.08 21.53 27.89
N SER A 11 18.24 20.84 28.66
CA SER A 11 16.96 21.40 29.11
C SER A 11 17.10 22.62 30.04
N GLY A 12 18.31 22.89 30.54
CA GLY A 12 18.65 24.07 31.34
C GLY A 12 19.23 25.23 30.52
N GLY A 13 19.35 25.09 29.19
CA GLY A 13 19.95 26.11 28.32
C GLY A 13 21.48 26.13 28.35
N VAL A 14 22.12 25.08 28.85
CA VAL A 14 23.58 24.96 28.86
C VAL A 14 24.05 24.28 27.58
N GLY A 15 24.95 24.95 26.85
CA GLY A 15 25.48 24.43 25.60
C GLY A 15 26.29 23.15 25.77
N LEU A 16 25.97 22.12 24.99
CA LEU A 16 26.62 20.81 25.05
C LEU A 16 27.92 20.79 24.24
N THR A 17 28.97 20.18 24.80
CA THR A 17 30.25 19.98 24.10
C THR A 17 30.35 18.53 23.63
N GLY A 18 30.76 18.32 22.39
CA GLY A 18 30.76 17.00 21.77
C GLY A 18 31.30 16.99 20.35
N ILE A 19 30.99 15.92 19.63
CA ILE A 19 31.33 15.72 18.22
C ILE A 19 30.03 15.63 17.44
N LEU A 20 29.87 16.47 16.43
CA LEU A 20 28.84 16.31 15.42
C LEU A 20 29.44 15.50 14.26
N ARG A 21 28.98 14.27 14.10
CA ARG A 21 29.36 13.37 13.03
C ARG A 21 28.34 13.48 11.90
N VAL A 22 28.84 13.63 10.69
CA VAL A 22 28.01 13.76 9.49
C VAL A 22 28.53 12.81 8.41
N SER A 23 27.66 11.98 7.86
CA SER A 23 27.96 11.10 6.73
C SER A 23 26.88 11.22 5.66
N LEU A 24 27.24 10.95 4.40
CA LEU A 24 26.26 10.85 3.31
C LEU A 24 25.68 9.44 3.27
N ASP A 25 24.36 9.33 3.02
CA ASP A 25 23.71 8.03 2.80
C ASP A 25 24.08 7.39 1.44
N SER A 26 24.60 8.18 0.51
CA SER A 26 25.08 7.72 -0.80
C SER A 26 26.18 8.62 -1.36
N LEU A 27 26.85 8.17 -2.42
CA LEU A 27 27.88 8.96 -3.11
C LEU A 27 27.26 10.24 -3.69
N MET A 28 27.94 11.38 -3.54
CA MET A 28 27.51 12.67 -4.10
C MET A 28 28.60 13.27 -4.98
N VAL A 29 28.23 13.78 -6.15
CA VAL A 29 29.13 14.59 -6.98
C VAL A 29 28.93 16.05 -6.60
N ASP A 30 29.99 16.67 -6.08
CA ASP A 30 30.07 18.10 -5.82
C ASP A 30 30.59 18.83 -7.06
N GLY A 31 29.67 19.44 -7.80
CA GLY A 31 29.97 20.27 -8.97
C GLY A 31 30.37 21.71 -8.62
N SER A 32 30.57 22.04 -7.33
CA SER A 32 31.05 23.35 -6.91
C SER A 32 32.58 23.44 -6.78
N SER A 33 33.28 22.30 -6.77
CA SER A 33 34.73 22.25 -6.83
C SER A 33 35.24 22.18 -8.27
N THR A 34 36.50 22.54 -8.51
CA THR A 34 37.14 22.40 -9.83
C THR A 34 38.50 21.70 -9.67
N PRO A 35 38.66 20.45 -10.15
CA PRO A 35 37.64 19.59 -10.78
C PRO A 35 36.52 19.19 -9.81
N ASP A 36 35.40 18.70 -10.35
CA ASP A 36 34.29 18.16 -9.56
C ASP A 36 34.81 17.10 -8.57
N ALA A 37 34.36 17.17 -7.32
CA ALA A 37 34.75 16.25 -6.28
C ALA A 37 33.69 15.17 -6.10
N LEU A 38 34.14 13.94 -5.84
CA LEU A 38 33.25 12.84 -5.43
C LEU A 38 33.29 12.72 -3.90
N LEU A 39 32.16 13.02 -3.26
CA LEU A 39 31.98 12.86 -1.83
C LEU A 39 31.48 11.44 -1.53
N THR A 40 32.17 10.76 -0.62
CA THR A 40 31.85 9.40 -0.20
C THR A 40 30.98 9.39 1.06
N GLY A 41 30.44 8.23 1.42
CA GLY A 41 29.73 8.04 2.69
C GLY A 41 30.64 8.04 3.93
N GLU A 42 31.91 8.42 3.79
CA GLU A 42 32.84 8.39 4.92
C GLU A 42 32.49 9.48 5.93
N PRO A 43 32.33 9.14 7.23
CA PRO A 43 31.92 10.13 8.22
C PRO A 43 32.95 11.24 8.40
N ARG A 44 32.44 12.47 8.51
CA ARG A 44 33.21 13.66 8.88
C ARG A 44 32.78 14.12 10.27
N ASP A 45 33.77 14.30 11.14
CA ASP A 45 33.57 14.72 12.52
C ASP A 45 33.87 16.22 12.67
N PHE A 46 32.96 16.94 13.35
CA PHE A 46 33.11 18.34 13.69
C PHE A 46 33.07 18.49 15.21
N ALA A 47 34.10 19.13 15.78
CA ALA A 47 34.10 19.45 17.20
C ALA A 47 33.11 20.58 17.50
N ILE A 48 32.18 20.34 18.41
CA ILE A 48 31.20 21.32 18.88
C ILE A 48 31.59 21.71 20.30
N ALA A 49 31.82 23.01 20.51
CA ALA A 49 32.14 23.57 21.82
C ALA A 49 31.00 24.48 22.28
N ASN A 50 30.60 24.35 23.55
CA ASN A 50 29.54 25.17 24.16
C ASN A 50 28.23 25.17 23.34
N GLY A 51 27.89 24.04 22.71
CA GLY A 51 26.68 23.88 21.91
C GLY A 51 26.71 24.56 20.55
N VAL A 52 27.71 25.38 20.20
CA VAL A 52 27.68 26.18 18.97
C VAL A 52 27.96 25.32 17.74
N VAL A 53 26.93 25.16 16.90
CA VAL A 53 27.03 24.55 15.58
C VAL A 53 27.32 25.64 14.55
N ASN A 54 28.43 25.49 13.83
CA ASN A 54 28.80 26.33 12.70
C ASN A 54 29.67 25.50 11.75
N ILE A 55 29.04 24.82 10.81
CA ILE A 55 29.71 23.91 9.87
C ILE A 55 29.25 24.18 8.44
N ASP A 56 30.11 23.90 7.47
CA ASP A 56 29.77 23.99 6.05
C ASP A 56 29.58 22.59 5.47
N LEU A 57 28.40 22.36 4.88
CA LEU A 57 28.09 21.15 4.11
C LEU A 57 27.75 21.52 2.65
N VAL A 58 27.91 20.57 1.75
CA VAL A 58 27.42 20.72 0.37
C VAL A 58 25.90 20.51 0.40
N GLU A 59 25.16 21.26 -0.41
CA GLU A 59 23.70 21.09 -0.49
C GLU A 59 23.37 19.72 -1.11
N SER A 60 22.35 19.07 -0.57
CA SER A 60 21.90 17.75 -1.03
C SER A 60 20.49 17.77 -1.63
N GLN A 61 19.79 18.90 -1.51
CA GLN A 61 18.42 19.06 -1.97
C GLN A 61 18.28 18.90 -3.48
N THR A 62 19.14 19.53 -4.28
CA THR A 62 19.05 19.40 -5.75
C THR A 62 19.45 18.01 -6.23
N LYS A 63 20.14 17.24 -5.39
CA LYS A 63 20.64 15.90 -5.67
C LYS A 63 19.73 14.79 -5.15
N ASN A 64 18.64 15.13 -4.43
CA ASN A 64 17.77 14.18 -3.75
C ASN A 64 18.54 13.19 -2.85
N LEU A 65 19.55 13.71 -2.15
CA LEU A 65 20.38 12.95 -1.22
C LEU A 65 20.17 13.44 0.21
N THR A 66 20.51 12.56 1.15
CA THR A 66 20.32 12.77 2.57
C THR A 66 21.64 12.59 3.31
N TYR A 67 21.82 13.40 4.34
CA TYR A 67 22.89 13.26 5.32
C TYR A 67 22.38 12.54 6.55
N HIS A 68 23.16 11.61 7.06
CA HIS A 68 23.03 11.07 8.40
C HIS A 68 23.84 11.94 9.37
N ILE A 69 23.17 12.46 10.39
CA ILE A 69 23.74 13.42 11.34
C ILE A 69 23.58 12.86 12.76
N GLN A 70 24.71 12.75 13.47
CA GLN A 70 24.77 12.26 14.84
C GLN A 70 25.51 13.26 15.74
N PHE A 71 24.94 13.59 16.89
CA PHE A 71 25.64 14.33 17.94
C PHE A 71 26.06 13.39 19.06
N LEU A 72 27.37 13.27 19.26
CA LEU A 72 27.99 12.44 20.28
C LEU A 72 28.60 13.29 21.38
N THR A 73 28.27 13.00 22.63
CA THR A 73 28.97 13.60 23.79
C THR A 73 29.93 12.58 24.37
N SER A 74 31.08 13.05 24.83
CA SER A 74 32.04 12.22 25.54
C SER A 74 32.02 12.55 27.02
N THR A 75 31.68 11.57 27.85
CA THR A 75 31.84 11.66 29.29
C THR A 75 33.11 10.92 29.68
N SER A 76 34.01 11.58 30.39
CA SER A 76 35.17 10.93 31.01
C SER A 76 34.85 10.58 32.47
N SER A 77 35.22 9.36 32.85
CA SER A 77 35.24 8.93 34.25
C SER A 77 36.66 8.55 34.60
N THR A 78 37.11 8.92 35.80
CA THR A 78 38.42 8.52 36.30
C THR A 78 38.23 7.45 37.37
N SER A 79 38.74 6.26 37.10
CA SER A 79 38.82 5.16 38.06
C SER A 79 40.24 5.09 38.62
N TYR A 80 40.38 4.72 39.90
CA TYR A 80 41.69 4.65 40.56
C TYR A 80 42.04 3.21 40.88
N TYR A 81 43.28 2.82 40.63
CA TYR A 81 43.76 1.46 40.85
C TYR A 81 45.00 1.45 41.74
N PHE A 82 45.14 0.39 42.53
CA PHE A 82 46.38 0.10 43.25
C PHE A 82 47.47 -0.39 42.29
N ALA A 83 48.73 -0.40 42.75
CA ALA A 83 49.86 -0.94 41.99
C ALA A 83 49.68 -2.41 41.57
N ASN A 84 48.89 -3.18 42.34
CA ASN A 84 48.58 -4.57 42.05
C ASN A 84 47.43 -4.77 41.05
N GLY A 85 46.85 -3.68 40.52
CA GLY A 85 45.73 -3.70 39.58
C GLY A 85 44.34 -3.79 40.22
N GLY A 86 44.23 -3.81 41.55
CA GLY A 86 42.94 -3.77 42.24
C GLY A 86 42.26 -2.41 42.09
N LEU A 87 40.95 -2.40 41.82
CA LEU A 87 40.16 -1.16 41.76
C LEU A 87 39.99 -0.57 43.17
N TYR A 88 40.26 0.73 43.30
CA TYR A 88 40.01 1.50 44.51
C TYR A 88 38.75 2.36 44.36
N THR A 89 37.82 2.21 45.31
CA THR A 89 36.53 2.91 45.33
C THR A 89 36.38 3.88 46.51
N GLY A 90 37.44 4.08 47.30
CA GLY A 90 37.43 4.96 48.46
C GLY A 90 37.77 6.42 48.13
N PRO A 91 37.82 7.30 49.16
CA PRO A 91 38.22 8.69 49.00
C PRO A 91 39.64 8.80 48.44
N THR A 92 39.85 9.69 47.48
CA THR A 92 41.17 9.96 46.90
C THR A 92 41.63 11.37 47.24
N HIS A 93 42.95 11.54 47.21
CA HIS A 93 43.61 12.81 47.46
C HIS A 93 44.76 13.00 46.46
N TYR A 94 44.82 14.17 45.81
CA TYR A 94 45.93 14.56 44.95
C TYR A 94 46.99 15.30 45.76
N HIS A 95 48.20 14.75 45.81
CA HIS A 95 49.30 15.30 46.61
C HIS A 95 50.19 16.24 45.79
N THR A 96 51.05 17.00 46.47
CA THR A 96 51.91 18.03 45.85
C THR A 96 52.99 17.48 44.93
N ASP A 97 53.27 16.18 45.00
CA ASP A 97 54.16 15.44 44.09
C ASP A 97 53.48 15.03 42.77
N SER A 98 52.27 15.51 42.52
CA SER A 98 51.47 15.19 41.34
C SER A 98 50.99 13.73 41.26
N GLN A 99 50.93 13.03 42.41
CA GLN A 99 50.43 11.67 42.51
C GLN A 99 49.11 11.59 43.29
N TRP A 100 48.33 10.54 43.02
CA TRP A 100 47.07 10.26 43.72
C TRP A 100 47.29 9.23 44.82
N TYR A 101 46.64 9.43 45.96
CA TYR A 101 46.78 8.56 47.13
C TYR A 101 45.43 8.18 47.74
N THR A 102 45.41 7.08 48.50
CA THR A 102 44.23 6.66 49.27
C THR A 102 43.97 7.57 50.48
N GLY A 103 42.68 7.75 50.80
CA GLY A 103 42.21 8.56 51.92
C GLY A 103 41.93 10.01 51.54
N ALA A 104 41.31 10.75 52.46
CA ALA A 104 40.95 12.15 52.25
C ALA A 104 42.15 13.12 52.38
N VAL A 105 43.20 12.69 53.08
CA VAL A 105 44.44 13.44 53.32
C VAL A 105 45.61 12.47 53.23
N HIS A 106 46.74 12.91 52.70
CA HIS A 106 47.96 12.10 52.67
C HIS A 106 48.48 11.84 54.09
N THR A 107 48.63 10.57 54.43
CA THR A 107 49.18 10.08 55.70
C THR A 107 50.24 9.02 55.45
N THR A 108 50.96 8.59 56.49
CA THR A 108 51.94 7.48 56.37
C THR A 108 51.33 6.16 55.87
N ASN A 109 50.02 5.96 56.02
CA ASN A 109 49.31 4.77 55.56
C ASN A 109 48.64 4.96 54.19
N SER A 110 48.78 6.14 53.59
CA SER A 110 48.23 6.40 52.27
C SER A 110 49.03 5.64 51.22
N GLU A 111 48.32 4.89 50.38
CA GLU A 111 48.92 4.11 49.30
C GLU A 111 48.78 4.86 47.98
N LEU A 112 49.77 4.70 47.10
CA LEU A 112 49.78 5.31 45.78
C LEU A 112 48.69 4.68 44.88
N LEU A 113 47.96 5.54 44.19
CA LEU A 113 46.92 5.21 43.23
C LEU A 113 47.32 5.62 41.82
N PHE A 114 46.94 4.78 40.87
CA PHE A 114 47.12 4.98 39.44
C PHE A 114 45.77 5.32 38.83
N PRO A 115 45.52 6.60 38.47
CA PRO A 115 44.29 6.98 37.79
C PRO A 115 44.27 6.43 36.37
N GLN A 116 43.14 5.87 35.96
CA GLN A 116 42.84 5.52 34.58
C GLN A 116 41.58 6.28 34.16
N VAL A 117 41.73 7.07 33.09
CA VAL A 117 40.63 7.84 32.52
C VAL A 117 39.99 7.02 31.41
N GLU A 118 38.73 6.64 31.64
CA GLU A 118 37.90 6.01 30.62
C GLU A 118 37.02 7.08 29.99
N SER A 119 37.06 7.18 28.67
CA SER A 119 36.19 8.07 27.91
C SER A 119 35.13 7.24 27.21
N ARG A 120 33.86 7.53 27.47
CA ARG A 120 32.73 6.89 26.81
C ARG A 120 32.00 7.92 25.96
N SER A 121 31.75 7.57 24.70
CA SER A 121 30.93 8.38 23.80
C SER A 121 29.50 7.84 23.78
N THR A 122 28.53 8.74 23.86
CA THR A 122 27.09 8.45 23.80
C THR A 122 26.45 9.30 22.71
N VAL A 123 25.58 8.69 21.90
CA VAL A 123 24.79 9.41 20.89
C VAL A 123 23.60 10.06 21.60
N LEU A 124 23.48 11.39 21.51
CA LEU A 124 22.36 12.16 22.07
C LEU A 124 21.31 12.53 21.02
N LEU A 125 21.72 12.71 19.78
CA LEU A 125 20.86 13.07 18.67
C LEU A 125 21.27 12.26 17.44
N ASP A 126 20.29 11.68 16.75
CA ASP A 126 20.49 10.86 15.55
C ASP A 126 19.31 11.09 14.60
N PHE A 127 19.57 11.61 13.41
CA PHE A 127 18.56 11.85 12.40
C PHE A 127 19.15 11.94 11.00
N HIS A 128 18.26 11.82 10.01
CA HIS A 128 18.57 12.02 8.61
C HIS A 128 17.95 13.34 8.12
N ALA A 129 18.70 14.14 7.38
CA ALA A 129 18.22 15.42 6.87
C ALA A 129 18.76 15.75 5.47
N VAL A 130 17.93 16.49 4.71
CA VAL A 130 18.32 17.06 3.42
C VAL A 130 18.85 18.47 3.66
N VAL A 131 20.05 18.76 3.16
CA VAL A 131 20.65 20.10 3.27
C VAL A 131 20.15 20.97 2.12
N PRO A 132 19.43 22.09 2.40
CA PRO A 132 18.84 22.93 1.36
C PRO A 132 19.88 23.70 0.55
N SER A 133 19.51 24.06 -0.68
CA SER A 133 20.33 24.89 -1.58
C SER A 133 20.15 26.39 -1.28
N ILE A 134 20.58 26.79 -0.07
CA ILE A 134 20.56 28.17 0.42
C ILE A 134 21.88 28.49 1.12
N ASN A 135 22.18 29.77 1.36
CA ASN A 135 23.47 30.16 1.96
C ASN A 135 23.61 29.70 3.42
N SER A 136 22.52 29.73 4.19
CA SER A 136 22.52 29.31 5.59
C SER A 136 21.20 28.68 6.00
N VAL A 137 21.27 27.65 6.82
CA VAL A 137 20.13 26.98 7.45
C VAL A 137 20.38 26.81 8.95
N GLY A 138 19.32 26.97 9.75
CA GLY A 138 19.36 26.68 11.18
C GLY A 138 19.44 25.18 11.44
N PHE A 139 20.29 24.74 12.37
CA PHE A 139 20.42 23.33 12.75
C PHE A 139 19.08 22.75 13.23
N SER A 140 18.30 23.54 13.97
CA SER A 140 16.96 23.17 14.42
C SER A 140 15.95 22.94 13.29
N ALA A 141 16.16 23.53 12.11
CA ALA A 141 15.31 23.31 10.94
C ALA A 141 15.63 22.00 10.21
N LEU A 142 16.81 21.42 10.47
CA LEU A 142 17.21 20.11 9.94
C LEU A 142 16.75 18.97 10.85
N VAL A 143 16.68 19.22 12.15
CA VAL A 143 16.18 18.24 13.12
C VAL A 143 14.69 18.03 12.88
N PRO A 144 14.22 16.78 12.67
CA PRO A 144 12.79 16.50 12.62
C PRO A 144 12.15 16.97 13.92
N THR A 145 11.30 18.00 13.85
CA THR A 145 10.55 18.43 15.03
C THR A 145 9.68 17.25 15.42
N GLY A 146 9.94 16.63 16.58
CA GLY A 146 9.20 15.45 17.08
C GLY A 146 7.68 15.62 17.21
N ILE A 147 7.13 16.79 16.83
CA ILE A 147 5.74 16.95 16.42
C ILE A 147 5.56 16.31 15.03
N ALA A 148 5.62 14.99 14.98
CA ALA A 148 4.96 14.26 13.93
C ALA A 148 3.45 14.31 14.24
N THR A 149 2.71 15.21 13.59
CA THR A 149 1.25 15.03 13.46
C THR A 149 0.88 13.90 12.49
N ASP A 150 1.85 13.06 12.10
CA ASP A 150 1.62 11.90 11.26
C ASP A 150 2.76 10.90 11.46
N ILE A 151 2.67 10.07 12.50
CA ILE A 151 3.59 8.94 12.74
C ILE A 151 3.12 7.73 11.91
N LEU A 152 2.85 7.96 10.63
CA LEU A 152 2.83 6.89 9.64
C LEU A 152 4.06 7.08 8.79
N ASP A 153 4.88 6.02 8.69
CA ASP A 153 5.99 5.95 7.74
C ASP A 153 5.50 6.51 6.39
N THR A 154 6.26 7.41 5.78
CA THR A 154 5.90 7.99 4.47
C THR A 154 5.58 6.89 3.44
N SER A 155 6.21 5.73 3.59
CA SER A 155 5.94 4.51 2.82
C SER A 155 4.56 3.93 3.11
N LEU A 156 4.16 3.85 4.39
CA LEU A 156 2.83 3.41 4.81
C LEU A 156 1.75 4.41 4.38
N ARG A 157 2.03 5.72 4.44
CA ARG A 157 1.11 6.75 3.96
C ARG A 157 0.91 6.67 2.46
N ARG A 158 1.99 6.55 1.67
CA ARG A 158 1.91 6.34 0.22
C ARG A 158 1.19 5.04 -0.12
N LEU A 159 1.43 3.97 0.63
CA LEU A 159 0.72 2.71 0.45
C LEU A 159 -0.79 2.88 0.71
N ALA A 160 -1.15 3.53 1.82
CA ALA A 160 -2.55 3.83 2.14
C ALA A 160 -3.21 4.70 1.07
N GLU A 161 -2.50 5.71 0.56
CA GLU A 161 -2.98 6.56 -0.53
C GLU A 161 -3.20 5.76 -1.82
N ILE A 162 -2.26 4.88 -2.20
CA ILE A 162 -2.39 4.01 -3.37
C ILE A 162 -3.59 3.05 -3.22
N LEU A 163 -3.74 2.45 -2.04
CA LEU A 163 -4.84 1.52 -1.74
C LEU A 163 -6.21 2.20 -1.79
N VAL A 164 -6.30 3.49 -1.44
CA VAL A 164 -7.55 4.25 -1.42
C VAL A 164 -7.84 4.96 -2.75
N THR A 165 -6.82 5.32 -3.53
CA THR A 165 -6.98 6.11 -4.76
C THR A 165 -7.20 5.23 -5.99
N ASN A 166 -6.63 4.02 -6.02
CA ASN A 166 -6.83 3.11 -7.13
C ASN A 166 -8.16 2.36 -6.98
N VAL A 167 -9.07 2.60 -7.91
CA VAL A 167 -10.40 1.97 -7.95
C VAL A 167 -10.34 0.44 -7.90
N ASP A 168 -9.35 -0.19 -8.55
CA ASP A 168 -9.25 -1.66 -8.55
C ASP A 168 -8.89 -2.21 -7.16
N TYR A 169 -8.08 -1.50 -6.37
CA TYR A 169 -7.71 -1.92 -5.02
C TYR A 169 -8.84 -1.68 -4.02
N VAL A 170 -9.54 -0.54 -4.13
CA VAL A 170 -10.72 -0.24 -3.30
C VAL A 170 -11.79 -1.31 -3.49
N GLU A 171 -12.09 -1.68 -4.72
CA GLU A 171 -13.11 -2.70 -5.00
C GLU A 171 -12.67 -4.10 -4.52
N THR A 172 -11.37 -4.41 -4.58
CA THR A 172 -10.83 -5.64 -4.01
C THR A 172 -10.98 -5.67 -2.48
N LEU A 173 -10.70 -4.55 -1.79
CA LEU A 173 -10.83 -4.44 -0.34
C LEU A 173 -12.28 -4.47 0.14
N ARG A 174 -13.24 -3.95 -0.66
CA ARG A 174 -14.68 -4.02 -0.35
C ARG A 174 -15.24 -5.45 -0.45
N GLY A 175 -14.51 -6.38 -1.06
CA GLY A 175 -14.84 -7.81 -1.03
C GLY A 175 -16.03 -8.21 -1.90
N GLY A 176 -16.19 -7.60 -3.09
CA GLY A 176 -17.29 -7.88 -4.00
C GLY A 176 -16.89 -8.14 -5.46
N PRO A 177 -17.81 -8.65 -6.29
CA PRO A 177 -17.59 -8.83 -7.72
C PRO A 177 -17.41 -7.50 -8.46
N ARG A 178 -16.35 -7.38 -9.28
CA ARG A 178 -16.02 -6.19 -10.07
C ARG A 178 -16.68 -6.26 -11.44
N TRP A 179 -17.76 -5.52 -11.63
CA TRP A 179 -18.48 -5.53 -12.92
C TRP A 179 -17.68 -4.83 -14.02
N LYS A 180 -17.37 -5.55 -15.11
CA LYS A 180 -16.62 -5.06 -16.28
C LYS A 180 -17.48 -4.88 -17.54
N GLY A 181 -18.77 -5.18 -17.48
CA GLY A 181 -19.67 -5.11 -18.63
C GLY A 181 -19.66 -6.38 -19.49
N ASP A 182 -19.85 -6.26 -20.80
CA ASP A 182 -19.83 -7.42 -21.71
C ASP A 182 -18.41 -8.02 -21.85
N TYR A 183 -18.35 -9.34 -21.99
CA TYR A 183 -17.08 -10.04 -22.22
C TYR A 183 -16.41 -9.58 -23.52
N ASN A 184 -15.11 -9.29 -23.43
CA ASN A 184 -14.26 -8.93 -24.55
C ASN A 184 -13.00 -9.81 -24.55
N THR A 185 -12.76 -10.50 -25.66
CA THR A 185 -11.64 -11.45 -25.81
C THR A 185 -10.26 -10.82 -25.64
N ALA A 186 -10.10 -9.52 -25.94
CA ALA A 186 -8.84 -8.81 -25.82
C ALA A 186 -8.55 -8.29 -24.41
N THR A 187 -9.52 -8.37 -23.48
CA THR A 187 -9.37 -7.85 -22.12
C THR A 187 -8.73 -8.89 -21.22
N TYR A 188 -7.74 -8.47 -20.43
CA TYR A 188 -7.19 -9.28 -19.35
C TYR A 188 -8.13 -9.21 -18.15
N TYR A 189 -8.73 -10.34 -17.82
CA TYR A 189 -9.57 -10.48 -16.64
C TYR A 189 -8.75 -11.00 -15.47
N GLN A 190 -9.04 -10.48 -14.28
CA GLN A 190 -8.41 -10.86 -13.03
C GLN A 190 -9.46 -11.36 -12.04
N GLN A 191 -9.00 -12.03 -10.98
CA GLN A 191 -9.88 -12.62 -9.98
C GLN A 191 -10.93 -11.63 -9.49
N ALA A 192 -12.17 -12.09 -9.38
CA ALA A 192 -13.35 -11.31 -9.01
C ALA A 192 -13.92 -10.36 -10.08
N ASP A 193 -13.33 -10.25 -11.27
CA ASP A 193 -13.99 -9.57 -12.38
C ASP A 193 -15.25 -10.33 -12.81
N THR A 194 -16.30 -9.60 -13.15
CA THR A 194 -17.59 -10.16 -13.53
C THR A 194 -18.06 -9.54 -14.84
N VAL A 195 -18.55 -10.38 -15.75
CA VAL A 195 -18.95 -9.98 -17.12
C VAL A 195 -20.30 -10.55 -17.52
N ALA A 196 -20.96 -9.90 -18.48
CA ALA A 196 -22.07 -10.46 -19.24
C ALA A 196 -21.53 -11.21 -20.46
N TYR A 197 -22.00 -12.45 -20.68
CA TYR A 197 -21.72 -13.18 -21.91
C TYR A 197 -22.86 -14.15 -22.25
N ALA A 198 -23.32 -14.08 -23.49
CA ALA A 198 -24.43 -14.89 -24.02
C ALA A 198 -25.73 -14.81 -23.17
N GLY A 199 -25.98 -13.65 -22.55
CA GLY A 199 -27.15 -13.38 -21.69
C GLY A 199 -27.01 -13.88 -20.25
N SER A 200 -25.88 -14.50 -19.90
CA SER A 200 -25.55 -14.96 -18.54
C SER A 200 -24.48 -14.06 -17.90
N GLY A 201 -24.44 -13.99 -16.57
CA GLY A 201 -23.38 -13.33 -15.81
C GLY A 201 -22.34 -14.33 -15.33
N TRP A 202 -21.07 -13.99 -15.52
CA TRP A 202 -19.91 -14.85 -15.24
C TRP A 202 -18.90 -14.14 -14.35
N PHE A 203 -18.31 -14.87 -13.41
CA PHE A 203 -17.30 -14.40 -12.47
C PHE A 203 -15.96 -15.07 -12.76
N TYR A 204 -14.90 -14.28 -12.89
CA TYR A 204 -13.56 -14.76 -13.14
C TYR A 204 -12.93 -15.27 -11.84
N ASN A 205 -12.68 -16.57 -11.75
CA ASN A 205 -12.22 -17.22 -10.51
C ASN A 205 -10.72 -17.58 -10.53
N ASN A 206 -10.04 -17.49 -11.67
CA ASN A 206 -8.62 -17.82 -11.76
C ASN A 206 -7.76 -16.77 -11.03
N PRO A 207 -6.78 -17.18 -10.21
CA PRO A 207 -5.86 -16.23 -9.56
C PRO A 207 -4.91 -15.54 -10.55
N ASN A 208 -4.63 -16.16 -11.69
CA ASN A 208 -3.74 -15.60 -12.71
C ASN A 208 -4.56 -14.83 -13.76
N PRO A 209 -4.26 -13.54 -14.01
CA PRO A 209 -4.95 -12.78 -15.03
C PRO A 209 -4.70 -13.33 -16.44
N ALA A 210 -5.74 -13.43 -17.26
CA ALA A 210 -5.66 -13.91 -18.63
C ALA A 210 -6.67 -13.24 -19.55
N ALA A 211 -6.31 -13.12 -20.84
CA ALA A 211 -7.19 -12.72 -21.93
C ALA A 211 -7.51 -13.93 -22.83
N GLY A 212 -8.52 -13.81 -23.69
CA GLY A 212 -8.90 -14.85 -24.66
C GLY A 212 -9.65 -16.05 -24.08
N GLN A 213 -9.92 -16.08 -22.78
CA GLN A 213 -10.65 -17.17 -22.14
C GLN A 213 -12.15 -16.91 -22.22
N THR A 214 -12.86 -17.62 -23.11
CA THR A 214 -14.30 -17.43 -23.29
C THR A 214 -15.10 -18.01 -22.12
N PRO A 215 -16.04 -17.27 -21.51
CA PRO A 215 -16.93 -17.79 -20.48
C PRO A 215 -17.81 -18.93 -21.01
N SER A 216 -17.80 -20.06 -20.31
CA SER A 216 -18.66 -21.21 -20.61
C SER A 216 -18.72 -22.16 -19.40
N GLU A 217 -19.76 -22.99 -19.32
CA GLU A 217 -19.90 -23.99 -18.25
C GLU A 217 -18.82 -25.08 -18.31
N ALA A 218 -18.13 -25.22 -19.44
CA ALA A 218 -16.98 -26.11 -19.60
C ALA A 218 -15.65 -25.47 -19.14
N ASN A 219 -15.56 -24.12 -19.14
CA ASN A 219 -14.34 -23.38 -18.80
C ASN A 219 -14.29 -22.96 -17.33
N THR A 220 -14.47 -23.93 -16.43
CA THR A 220 -14.61 -23.70 -14.97
C THR A 220 -13.32 -23.27 -14.27
N ALA A 221 -12.17 -23.42 -14.94
CA ALA A 221 -10.88 -22.98 -14.44
C ALA A 221 -10.69 -21.45 -14.50
N TYR A 222 -11.48 -20.77 -15.33
CA TYR A 222 -11.41 -19.32 -15.53
C TYR A 222 -12.72 -18.61 -15.18
N TRP A 223 -13.86 -19.25 -15.44
CA TRP A 223 -15.16 -18.64 -15.25
C TRP A 223 -16.10 -19.51 -14.43
N GLN A 224 -16.75 -18.88 -13.46
CA GLN A 224 -17.84 -19.45 -12.69
C GLN A 224 -19.14 -18.75 -13.08
N LEU A 225 -20.19 -19.52 -13.35
CA LEU A 225 -21.52 -18.98 -13.63
C LEU A 225 -22.10 -18.35 -12.36
N VAL A 226 -22.55 -17.10 -12.44
CA VAL A 226 -23.18 -16.37 -11.32
C VAL A 226 -24.68 -16.22 -11.55
N SER A 227 -25.08 -15.93 -12.78
CA SER A 227 -26.47 -15.84 -13.18
C SER A 227 -26.65 -16.45 -14.55
N ARG A 228 -27.65 -17.32 -14.67
CA ARG A 228 -28.00 -17.95 -15.95
C ARG A 228 -29.01 -17.07 -16.66
N LYS A 229 -28.89 -16.94 -17.98
CA LYS A 229 -29.96 -16.38 -18.81
C LYS A 229 -31.28 -17.12 -18.51
N GLY A 230 -32.39 -16.39 -18.49
CA GLY A 230 -33.70 -17.01 -18.40
C GLY A 230 -33.92 -18.00 -19.55
N ASP A 231 -34.71 -19.03 -19.31
CA ASP A 231 -35.20 -19.87 -20.39
C ASP A 231 -35.99 -19.00 -21.37
N PRO A 232 -35.93 -19.27 -22.69
CA PRO A 232 -36.74 -18.53 -23.66
C PRO A 232 -38.20 -18.55 -23.20
N GLY A 233 -38.78 -17.35 -22.99
CA GLY A 233 -40.21 -17.24 -22.74
C GLY A 233 -40.93 -17.93 -23.89
N GLY A 234 -41.75 -18.94 -23.58
CA GLY A 234 -42.40 -19.80 -24.56
C GLY A 234 -43.42 -19.05 -25.41
N THR A 235 -42.95 -18.30 -26.41
CA THR A 235 -43.67 -17.81 -27.61
C THR A 235 -42.67 -17.23 -28.63
N GLY A 236 -41.45 -17.76 -28.70
CA GLY A 236 -40.61 -17.54 -29.88
C GLY A 236 -41.37 -18.10 -31.08
N GLY A 237 -42.00 -17.23 -31.86
CA GLY A 237 -42.91 -17.55 -32.95
C GLY A 237 -42.38 -18.71 -33.77
N ASN A 238 -43.01 -19.87 -33.58
CA ASN A 238 -42.75 -21.01 -34.44
C ASN A 238 -43.60 -20.79 -35.69
N ASP A 239 -42.96 -20.42 -36.81
CA ASP A 239 -43.59 -20.22 -38.13
C ASP A 239 -44.07 -21.54 -38.77
N VAL A 240 -44.17 -22.63 -38.00
CA VAL A 240 -44.81 -23.86 -38.45
C VAL A 240 -46.26 -23.56 -38.80
N VAL A 241 -46.56 -23.67 -40.09
CA VAL A 241 -47.90 -23.57 -40.65
C VAL A 241 -48.85 -24.49 -39.86
N TYR A 242 -50.09 -24.03 -39.67
CA TYR A 242 -51.13 -24.79 -39.00
C TYR A 242 -51.23 -26.22 -39.55
N ASN A 243 -51.19 -27.21 -38.66
CA ASN A 243 -51.42 -28.62 -38.96
C ASN A 243 -52.20 -29.25 -37.79
N ALA A 244 -53.41 -29.75 -38.06
CA ALA A 244 -54.30 -30.31 -37.05
C ALA A 244 -53.67 -31.43 -36.21
N ILE A 245 -52.84 -32.29 -36.82
CA ILE A 245 -52.17 -33.40 -36.12
C ILE A 245 -50.97 -32.89 -35.31
N GLY A 246 -50.17 -32.00 -35.89
CA GLY A 246 -48.95 -31.49 -35.26
C GLY A 246 -49.19 -30.48 -34.12
N TRP A 247 -50.38 -29.87 -34.09
CA TRP A 247 -50.76 -28.87 -33.07
C TRP A 247 -51.50 -29.49 -31.88
N ASN A 248 -51.97 -30.73 -31.99
CA ASN A 248 -52.65 -31.43 -30.91
C ASN A 248 -51.66 -31.83 -29.79
N GLY A 249 -51.81 -31.25 -28.61
CA GLY A 249 -50.90 -31.46 -27.48
C GLY A 249 -49.53 -30.77 -27.61
N ALA A 250 -49.42 -29.76 -28.48
CA ALA A 250 -48.19 -29.00 -28.67
C ALA A 250 -47.71 -28.33 -27.37
N THR A 251 -46.48 -28.63 -26.96
CA THR A 251 -45.82 -28.02 -25.77
C THR A 251 -44.98 -26.79 -26.12
N TRP A 252 -44.73 -26.55 -27.41
CA TRP A 252 -43.87 -25.49 -27.91
C TRP A 252 -44.57 -24.11 -27.97
N ALA A 253 -45.91 -24.07 -27.97
CA ALA A 253 -46.69 -22.85 -27.83
C ALA A 253 -47.98 -23.14 -27.04
N PRO A 254 -48.23 -22.47 -25.90
CA PRO A 254 -49.45 -22.66 -25.11
C PRO A 254 -50.74 -22.41 -25.90
N THR A 255 -50.69 -21.53 -26.90
CA THR A 255 -51.84 -21.16 -27.73
C THR A 255 -52.10 -22.11 -28.89
N ALA A 256 -51.14 -22.96 -29.29
CA ALA A 256 -51.32 -23.84 -30.45
C ALA A 256 -52.49 -24.82 -30.26
N ASN A 257 -52.59 -25.46 -29.10
CA ASN A 257 -53.69 -26.36 -28.82
C ASN A 257 -55.04 -25.62 -28.75
N ALA A 258 -55.07 -24.45 -28.11
CA ALA A 258 -56.27 -23.62 -28.01
C ALA A 258 -56.77 -23.13 -29.37
N VAL A 259 -55.87 -22.67 -30.24
CA VAL A 259 -56.21 -22.24 -31.62
C VAL A 259 -56.70 -23.44 -32.43
N ARG A 260 -56.06 -24.60 -32.31
CA ARG A 260 -56.49 -25.83 -32.98
C ARG A 260 -57.89 -26.26 -32.54
N ASP A 261 -58.17 -26.25 -31.24
CA ASP A 261 -59.48 -26.64 -30.71
C ASP A 261 -60.60 -25.70 -31.20
N ILE A 262 -60.33 -24.39 -31.32
CA ILE A 262 -61.29 -23.42 -31.88
C ILE A 262 -61.54 -23.70 -33.38
N ILE A 263 -60.49 -23.95 -34.17
CA ILE A 263 -60.62 -24.24 -35.61
C ILE A 263 -61.45 -25.51 -35.83
N GLU A 264 -61.18 -26.56 -35.06
CA GLU A 264 -61.88 -27.84 -35.15
C GLU A 264 -63.36 -27.72 -34.73
N LEU A 265 -63.64 -26.90 -33.71
CA LEU A 265 -65.01 -26.59 -33.30
C LEU A 265 -65.77 -25.86 -34.41
N LEU A 266 -65.15 -24.86 -35.05
CA LEU A 266 -65.75 -24.12 -36.16
C LEU A 266 -66.00 -25.01 -37.38
N ALA A 267 -65.06 -25.89 -37.72
CA ALA A 267 -65.23 -26.83 -38.82
C ALA A 267 -66.46 -27.74 -38.61
N ARG A 268 -66.62 -28.32 -37.41
CA ARG A 268 -67.79 -29.15 -37.08
C ARG A 268 -69.10 -28.37 -37.06
N ALA A 269 -69.07 -27.12 -36.57
CA ALA A 269 -70.25 -26.26 -36.58
C ALA A 269 -70.70 -25.93 -38.00
N ASN A 270 -69.75 -25.75 -38.93
CA ASN A 270 -70.05 -25.50 -40.34
C ASN A 270 -70.61 -26.74 -41.04
N ASP A 271 -70.04 -27.92 -40.78
CA ASP A 271 -70.59 -29.19 -41.32
C ASP A 271 -72.01 -29.45 -40.80
N ALA A 272 -72.26 -29.20 -39.51
CA ALA A 272 -73.61 -29.33 -38.93
C ALA A 272 -74.62 -28.30 -39.46
N ALA A 273 -74.16 -27.12 -39.88
CA ALA A 273 -75.00 -26.12 -40.52
C ALA A 273 -75.33 -26.47 -41.98
N LEU A 274 -74.47 -27.21 -42.67
CA LEU A 274 -74.71 -27.72 -44.02
C LEU A 274 -75.69 -28.91 -44.02
N ASP A 275 -75.74 -29.70 -42.95
CA ASP A 275 -76.69 -30.82 -42.79
C ASP A 275 -78.10 -30.39 -42.34
N TRP A 276 -78.30 -29.13 -41.95
CA TRP A 276 -79.63 -28.60 -41.62
C TRP A 276 -80.29 -28.01 -42.88
N GLU A 277 -80.76 -28.87 -43.78
CA GLU A 277 -81.94 -28.51 -44.60
C GLU A 277 -83.18 -28.70 -43.72
N PRO A 278 -84.04 -27.69 -43.54
CA PRO A 278 -85.29 -27.88 -42.83
C PRO A 278 -86.19 -28.80 -43.67
N ASP A 279 -86.28 -30.06 -43.27
CA ASP A 279 -87.31 -30.98 -43.75
C ASP A 279 -88.68 -30.35 -43.53
N GLY A 280 -89.33 -29.96 -44.64
CA GLY A 280 -90.73 -29.61 -44.67
C GLY A 280 -91.09 -28.50 -45.66
N ASP A 281 -91.48 -28.90 -46.87
CA ASP A 281 -92.87 -28.61 -47.25
C ASP A 281 -93.44 -29.73 -48.13
N ASP A 282 -94.45 -30.36 -47.53
CA ASP A 282 -95.40 -31.30 -48.10
C ASP A 282 -96.24 -30.57 -49.15
N SER A 283 -96.04 -30.88 -50.42
CA SER A 283 -97.06 -30.62 -51.44
C SER A 283 -97.48 -31.91 -52.12
N SER A 284 -98.20 -32.70 -51.33
CA SER A 284 -99.35 -33.48 -51.79
C SER A 284 -100.15 -32.80 -52.91
N HIS A 285 -100.54 -33.64 -53.89
CA HIS A 285 -101.80 -33.59 -54.64
C HIS A 285 -102.30 -32.22 -55.12
N TRP A 286 -102.09 -31.88 -56.40
CA TRP A 286 -103.18 -31.36 -57.26
C TRP A 286 -102.93 -31.72 -58.74
N GLN A 287 -103.72 -32.70 -59.18
CA GLN A 287 -104.20 -33.05 -60.54
C GLN A 287 -103.18 -33.31 -61.67
#